data_AF-A0A957GBU7-F1
#
_entry.id   AF-A0A957GBU7-F1
#
_cell.length_a   1.000
_cell.length_b   1.000
_cell.length_c   1.000
_cell.angle_alpha   90.00
_cell.angle_beta   90.00
_cell.angle_gamma   90.00
#
_symmetry.space_group_name_H-M   'P 1'
#
loop_
_entity.id
_entity.type
_entity.pdbx_description
1 polymer ?
#
loop_
_entity_poly.entity_id
_entity_poly.type
_entity_poly.pdbx_seq_one_letter_code
_entity_poly.pdbx_strand_id
1 'polypeptide(L)'
;MDFAAVDDLVRVLDQRLADQLEAVYLYGSATTPYYVPGRSDINLFVIVTDGTSLHSVREAFGPVWQRHQAVLGRPPAIMTQATLAQLVSLSPALSHHLYHHAEAYAGKLAPGSFYPDPVGQAAYLVTEAMRASTALATRLLSPRLVEQAHHRLHRLARQLASRPLPDTLTAAQLFALIQDQLNKRVGSFIPGRGTAPLTLRRHDTFNLEGIYRDSARIIFVIPALAPPLLLGIDWDRLSESIDTHFQAICVTTAAQLRLSVRGYAPLDFLLSRLEHVWGQDPLANLSVPPSMACRTMARRAAIWANVTLTQQYLAAANPDEVHKVIHDLQNRLLNLQLQSELLYRLQGFPRPDSSEPLPGREAPQIQRIDAIQHQLSWWMDHYRALAETVDDNYAHPAG
;
A
#
# COMPACT_ATOMS: atom_id res chain seq x y z
N MET A 1 -14.94 -4.28 23.52
CA MET A 1 -14.14 -3.13 23.07
C MET A 1 -15.03 -1.91 23.21
N ASP A 2 -14.60 -0.89 23.94
CA ASP A 2 -15.37 0.36 24.03
C ASP A 2 -15.04 1.23 22.82
N PHE A 3 -16.00 1.36 21.90
CA PHE A 3 -15.90 2.17 20.70
C PHE A 3 -16.65 3.50 20.85
N ALA A 4 -16.76 4.05 22.07
CA ALA A 4 -17.44 5.33 22.32
C ALA A 4 -16.99 6.49 21.39
N ALA A 5 -15.71 6.52 20.99
CA ALA A 5 -15.22 7.50 20.01
C ALA A 5 -15.82 7.31 18.60
N VAL A 6 -16.02 6.06 18.17
CA VAL A 6 -16.68 5.71 16.91
C VAL A 6 -18.18 5.94 17.00
N ASP A 7 -18.81 5.62 18.14
CA ASP A 7 -20.24 5.92 18.40
C ASP A 7 -20.53 7.43 18.28
N ASP A 8 -19.70 8.25 18.92
CA ASP A 8 -19.85 9.69 18.88
C ASP A 8 -19.58 10.27 17.48
N LEU A 9 -18.62 9.72 16.75
CA LEU A 9 -18.39 10.04 15.35
C LEU A 9 -19.63 9.76 14.51
N VAL A 10 -20.16 8.53 14.58
CA VAL A 10 -21.31 8.10 13.78
C VAL A 10 -22.52 8.95 14.11
N ARG A 11 -22.80 9.17 15.41
CA ARG A 11 -23.90 10.02 15.87
C ARG A 11 -23.80 11.44 15.34
N VAL A 12 -22.62 12.06 15.38
CA VAL A 12 -22.44 13.44 14.89
C VAL A 12 -22.58 13.50 13.37
N LEU A 13 -22.01 12.55 12.64
CA LEU A 13 -22.15 12.50 11.18
C LEU A 13 -23.60 12.27 10.77
N ASP A 14 -24.31 11.34 11.41
CA ASP A 14 -25.73 11.06 11.17
C ASP A 14 -26.60 12.31 11.41
N GLN A 15 -26.37 13.02 12.53
CA GLN A 15 -27.10 14.25 12.83
C GLN A 15 -26.82 15.41 11.87
N ARG A 16 -25.61 15.49 11.30
CA ARG A 16 -25.15 16.64 10.50
C ARG A 16 -25.28 16.43 9.00
N LEU A 17 -25.10 15.20 8.53
CA LEU A 17 -25.17 14.82 7.13
C LEU A 17 -26.55 14.22 6.80
N ALA A 18 -27.27 13.68 7.78
CA ALA A 18 -28.61 13.11 7.61
C ALA A 18 -28.68 12.12 6.45
N ASP A 19 -29.50 12.40 5.44
CA ASP A 19 -29.70 11.58 4.25
C ASP A 19 -28.47 11.47 3.33
N GLN A 20 -27.45 12.31 3.56
CA GLN A 20 -26.16 12.22 2.85
C GLN A 20 -25.25 11.13 3.42
N LEU A 21 -25.49 10.63 4.64
CA LEU A 21 -24.71 9.54 5.22
C LEU A 21 -25.35 8.19 4.87
N GLU A 22 -24.66 7.38 4.07
CA GLU A 22 -25.18 6.07 3.65
C GLU A 22 -24.73 4.94 4.59
N ALA A 23 -23.46 4.94 4.98
CA ALA A 23 -22.89 3.89 5.82
C ALA A 23 -21.58 4.31 6.50
N VAL A 24 -21.24 3.61 7.58
CA VAL A 24 -19.92 3.67 8.21
C VAL A 24 -19.38 2.26 8.37
N TYR A 25 -18.17 2.02 7.86
CA TYR A 25 -17.51 0.71 7.92
C TYR A 25 -16.25 0.77 8.77
N LEU A 26 -16.12 -0.18 9.69
CA LEU A 26 -14.84 -0.51 10.31
C LEU A 26 -14.12 -1.54 9.45
N TYR A 27 -12.79 -1.44 9.38
CA TYR A 27 -11.99 -2.48 8.72
C TYR A 27 -10.61 -2.70 9.35
N GLY A 28 -9.92 -3.74 8.90
CA GLY A 28 -8.58 -4.08 9.39
C GLY A 28 -8.59 -4.61 10.83
N SER A 29 -7.56 -4.32 11.63
CA SER A 29 -7.42 -4.99 12.94
C SER A 29 -8.52 -4.68 13.94
N ALA A 30 -9.24 -3.55 13.82
CA ALA A 30 -10.27 -3.16 14.78
C ALA A 30 -11.47 -4.11 14.83
N THR A 31 -11.75 -4.81 13.73
CA THR A 31 -12.87 -5.77 13.59
C THR A 31 -12.45 -7.21 13.93
N THR A 32 -11.27 -7.38 14.52
CA THR A 32 -10.65 -8.70 14.69
C THR A 32 -10.33 -8.96 16.15
N PRO A 33 -10.31 -10.22 16.60
CA PRO A 33 -9.99 -10.57 17.99
C PRO A 33 -8.54 -10.24 18.40
N TYR A 34 -7.70 -9.77 17.48
CA TYR A 34 -6.30 -9.41 17.71
C TYR A 34 -6.04 -7.89 17.64
N TYR A 35 -7.09 -7.06 17.72
CA TYR A 35 -6.94 -5.62 17.98
C TYR A 35 -6.16 -5.37 19.28
N VAL A 36 -5.20 -4.45 19.25
CA VAL A 36 -4.48 -4.01 20.46
C VAL A 36 -4.56 -2.50 20.56
N PRO A 37 -5.29 -1.93 21.55
CA PRO A 37 -5.38 -0.48 21.74
C PRO A 37 -4.00 0.18 21.79
N GLY A 38 -3.86 1.35 21.15
CA GLY A 38 -2.59 2.10 21.08
C GLY A 38 -1.52 1.50 20.16
N ARG A 39 -1.64 0.23 19.76
CA ARG A 39 -0.80 -0.40 18.73
C ARG A 39 -1.55 -0.60 17.41
N SER A 40 -2.85 -0.81 17.44
CA SER A 40 -3.68 -1.00 16.26
C SER A 40 -4.46 0.28 15.98
N ASP A 41 -4.31 0.79 14.77
CA ASP A 41 -5.13 1.90 14.29
C ASP A 41 -6.61 1.48 14.18
N ILE A 42 -7.51 2.45 14.36
CA ILE A 42 -8.91 2.33 13.95
C ILE A 42 -9.02 2.79 12.48
N ASN A 43 -9.73 2.02 11.69
CA ASN A 43 -9.79 2.14 10.24
C ASN A 43 -11.25 2.29 9.85
N LEU A 44 -11.61 3.46 9.32
CA LEU A 44 -12.99 3.83 9.04
C LEU A 44 -13.16 4.27 7.59
N PHE A 45 -14.23 3.78 6.96
CA PHE A 45 -14.83 4.40 5.79
C PHE A 45 -16.15 5.04 6.18
N VAL A 46 -16.38 6.25 5.68
CA VAL A 46 -17.69 6.90 5.71
C VAL A 46 -18.16 6.97 4.27
N ILE A 47 -19.30 6.32 4.00
CA ILE A 47 -19.94 6.32 2.70
C ILE A 47 -20.98 7.41 2.68
N VAL A 48 -20.86 8.29 1.70
CA VAL A 48 -21.76 9.42 1.50
C VAL A 48 -22.40 9.38 0.11
N THR A 49 -23.52 10.06 -0.04
CA THR A 49 -24.19 10.22 -1.34
C THR A 49 -23.35 11.05 -2.30
N ASP A 50 -23.53 10.82 -3.60
CA ASP A 50 -22.90 11.63 -4.64
C ASP A 50 -23.30 13.11 -4.48
N GLY A 51 -22.31 14.01 -4.57
CA GLY A 51 -22.50 15.45 -4.37
C GLY A 51 -22.31 15.95 -2.93
N THR A 52 -22.12 15.05 -1.97
CA THR A 52 -21.79 15.44 -0.59
C THR A 52 -20.47 16.21 -0.54
N SER A 53 -20.51 17.43 0.00
CA SER A 53 -19.33 18.29 0.11
C SER A 53 -18.37 17.79 1.18
N LEU A 54 -17.10 17.56 0.79
CA LEU A 54 -16.03 17.20 1.73
C LEU A 54 -15.83 18.29 2.80
N HIS A 55 -16.14 19.56 2.48
CA HIS A 55 -16.08 20.67 3.41
C HIS A 55 -17.16 20.57 4.48
N SER A 56 -18.39 20.20 4.11
CA SER A 56 -19.48 19.95 5.07
C SER A 56 -19.15 18.77 5.99
N VAL A 57 -18.55 17.70 5.45
CA VAL A 57 -18.07 16.56 6.26
C VAL A 57 -16.98 17.01 7.24
N ARG A 58 -16.05 17.86 6.79
CA ARG A 58 -15.00 18.43 7.66
C ARG A 58 -15.57 19.25 8.81
N GLU A 59 -16.54 20.11 8.52
CA GLU A 59 -17.20 20.93 9.56
C GLU A 59 -17.93 20.06 10.58
N ALA A 60 -18.62 19.01 10.13
CA ALA A 60 -19.28 18.05 11.01
C ALA A 60 -18.28 17.24 11.85
N PHE A 61 -17.17 16.81 11.26
CA PHE A 61 -16.18 15.94 11.89
C PHE A 61 -15.22 16.67 12.85
N GLY A 62 -14.91 17.95 12.60
CA GLY A 62 -13.93 18.73 13.37
C GLY A 62 -14.10 18.64 14.90
N PRO A 63 -15.31 18.86 15.46
CA PRO A 63 -15.55 18.75 16.90
C PRO A 63 -15.38 17.34 17.47
N VAL A 64 -15.60 16.29 16.67
CA VAL A 64 -15.35 14.90 17.06
C VAL A 64 -13.85 14.63 17.09
N TRP A 65 -13.14 15.08 16.06
CA TRP A 65 -11.69 14.91 15.95
C TRP A 65 -10.95 15.56 17.11
N GLN A 66 -11.29 16.80 17.46
CA GLN A 66 -10.68 17.49 18.59
C GLN A 66 -10.82 16.74 19.92
N ARG A 67 -11.95 16.05 20.12
CA ARG A 67 -12.21 15.26 21.34
C ARG A 67 -11.53 13.89 21.33
N HIS A 68 -11.47 13.23 20.18
CA HIS A 68 -11.15 11.80 20.09
C HIS A 68 -9.91 11.44 19.25
N GLN A 69 -9.14 12.41 18.74
CA GLN A 69 -7.99 12.15 17.87
C GLN A 69 -6.98 11.16 18.44
N ALA A 70 -6.74 11.19 19.76
CA ALA A 70 -5.80 10.27 20.43
C ALA A 70 -6.27 8.80 20.39
N VAL A 71 -7.59 8.58 20.38
CA VAL A 71 -8.21 7.25 20.34
C VAL A 71 -8.40 6.78 18.90
N LEU A 72 -8.91 7.65 18.03
CA LEU A 72 -9.16 7.34 16.62
C LEU A 72 -7.85 7.13 15.84
N GLY A 73 -6.79 7.88 16.19
CA GLY A 73 -5.47 7.82 15.55
C GLY A 73 -5.42 8.40 14.14
N ARG A 74 -6.51 8.30 13.37
CA ARG A 74 -6.68 8.89 12.04
C ARG A 74 -8.14 9.23 11.75
N PRO A 75 -8.42 10.22 10.90
CA PRO A 75 -9.77 10.45 10.39
C PRO A 75 -10.26 9.31 9.49
N PRO A 76 -11.57 9.20 9.27
CA PRO A 76 -12.12 8.29 8.27
C PRO A 76 -11.74 8.71 6.85
N ALA A 77 -11.67 7.73 5.95
CA ALA A 77 -11.70 8.02 4.52
C ALA A 77 -13.15 8.24 4.07
N ILE A 78 -13.40 9.31 3.31
CA ILE A 78 -14.73 9.70 2.83
C ILE A 78 -14.85 9.37 1.35
N MET A 79 -15.90 8.67 0.96
CA MET A 79 -16.12 8.30 -0.45
C MET A 79 -17.57 7.90 -0.70
N THR A 80 -17.95 7.78 -1.97
CA THR A 80 -19.25 7.24 -2.36
C THR A 80 -19.16 5.73 -2.59
N GLN A 81 -20.30 5.04 -2.68
CA GLN A 81 -20.31 3.60 -2.90
C GLN A 81 -19.65 3.20 -4.22
N ALA A 82 -19.88 3.97 -5.29
CA ALA A 82 -19.23 3.78 -6.59
C ALA A 82 -17.70 3.92 -6.47
N THR A 83 -17.24 4.93 -5.73
CA THR A 83 -15.81 5.18 -5.51
C THR A 83 -15.15 4.07 -4.70
N LEU A 84 -15.84 3.54 -3.67
CA LEU A 84 -15.36 2.38 -2.91
C LEU A 84 -15.20 1.15 -3.82
N ALA A 85 -16.19 0.85 -4.66
CA ALA A 85 -16.14 -0.29 -5.58
C ALA A 85 -14.96 -0.16 -6.56
N GLN A 86 -14.72 1.04 -7.09
CA GLN A 86 -13.56 1.31 -7.95
C GLN A 86 -12.24 1.16 -7.20
N LEU A 87 -12.13 1.70 -5.99
CA LEU A 87 -10.90 1.60 -5.21
C LEU A 87 -10.56 0.14 -4.86
N VAL A 88 -11.59 -0.66 -4.57
CA VAL A 88 -11.47 -2.10 -4.29
C VAL A 88 -10.96 -2.87 -5.50
N SER A 89 -11.50 -2.59 -6.69
CA SER A 89 -11.07 -3.28 -7.92
C SER A 89 -9.64 -2.93 -8.33
N LEU A 90 -9.16 -1.75 -7.93
CA LEU A 90 -7.80 -1.27 -8.19
C LEU A 90 -6.79 -1.69 -7.11
N SER A 91 -7.22 -1.92 -5.87
CA SER A 91 -6.33 -2.09 -4.72
C SER A 91 -6.45 -3.49 -4.10
N PRO A 92 -5.54 -4.43 -4.43
CA PRO A 92 -5.54 -5.76 -3.81
C PRO A 92 -5.40 -5.70 -2.28
N ALA A 93 -4.64 -4.72 -1.78
CA ALA A 93 -4.49 -4.50 -0.35
C ALA A 93 -5.84 -4.15 0.31
N LEU A 94 -6.57 -3.19 -0.27
CA LEU A 94 -7.85 -2.77 0.30
C LEU A 94 -8.90 -3.87 0.17
N SER A 95 -9.03 -4.49 -1.01
CA SER A 95 -9.94 -5.60 -1.24
C SER A 95 -9.69 -6.74 -0.25
N HIS A 96 -8.42 -7.10 0.00
CA HIS A 96 -8.05 -8.07 1.02
C HIS A 96 -8.56 -7.69 2.41
N HIS A 97 -8.30 -6.47 2.87
CA HIS A 97 -8.73 -6.03 4.20
C HIS A 97 -10.24 -5.94 4.33
N LEU A 98 -10.95 -5.50 3.29
CA LEU A 98 -12.40 -5.42 3.33
C LEU A 98 -13.05 -6.80 3.28
N TYR A 99 -12.56 -7.70 2.44
CA TYR A 99 -13.11 -9.05 2.32
C TYR A 99 -13.01 -9.85 3.62
N HIS A 100 -11.87 -9.75 4.32
CA HIS A 100 -11.65 -10.54 5.54
C HIS A 100 -12.04 -9.82 6.83
N HIS A 101 -12.06 -8.48 6.81
CA HIS A 101 -12.08 -7.69 8.04
C HIS A 101 -13.00 -6.47 7.97
N ALA A 102 -13.88 -6.32 6.97
CA ALA A 102 -14.89 -5.25 7.02
C ALA A 102 -16.07 -5.62 7.91
N GLU A 103 -16.55 -4.65 8.67
CA GLU A 103 -17.80 -4.73 9.43
C GLU A 103 -18.60 -3.44 9.25
N ALA A 104 -19.91 -3.56 9.02
CA ALA A 104 -20.80 -2.41 9.02
C ALA A 104 -21.06 -1.97 10.45
N TYR A 105 -20.61 -0.76 10.78
CA TYR A 105 -20.89 -0.12 12.05
C TYR A 105 -22.25 0.60 12.01
N ALA A 106 -22.54 1.24 10.88
CA ALA A 106 -23.83 1.86 10.59
C ALA A 106 -24.17 1.69 9.10
N GLY A 107 -25.47 1.64 8.78
CA GLY A 107 -25.95 1.37 7.42
C GLY A 107 -25.82 -0.11 7.03
N LYS A 108 -25.92 -0.41 5.73
CA LYS A 108 -25.81 -1.77 5.20
C LYS A 108 -24.54 -1.90 4.36
N LEU A 109 -23.75 -2.94 4.63
CA LEU A 109 -22.65 -3.33 3.75
C LEU A 109 -23.21 -3.82 2.42
N ALA A 110 -22.71 -3.30 1.31
CA ALA A 110 -23.07 -3.83 0.00
C ALA A 110 -22.63 -5.31 -0.10
N PRO A 111 -23.53 -6.26 -0.39
CA PRO A 111 -23.17 -7.66 -0.52
C PRO A 111 -22.23 -7.90 -1.71
N GLY A 112 -21.24 -8.79 -1.54
CA GLY A 112 -20.41 -9.30 -2.65
C GLY A 112 -19.44 -8.32 -3.29
N SER A 113 -19.22 -7.14 -2.71
CA SER A 113 -18.50 -6.04 -3.39
C SER A 113 -16.98 -6.10 -3.28
N PHE A 114 -16.40 -7.06 -2.54
CA PHE A 114 -14.97 -7.02 -2.15
C PHE A 114 -14.13 -8.22 -2.57
N TYR A 115 -14.62 -9.11 -3.45
CA TYR A 115 -13.87 -10.31 -3.82
C TYR A 115 -12.47 -9.98 -4.36
N PRO A 116 -11.40 -10.42 -3.67
CA PRO A 116 -10.05 -10.12 -4.10
C PRO A 116 -9.69 -10.95 -5.34
N ASP A 117 -9.03 -10.32 -6.30
CA ASP A 117 -8.27 -11.03 -7.31
C ASP A 117 -7.20 -11.89 -6.59
N PRO A 118 -7.24 -13.24 -6.70
CA PRO A 118 -6.34 -14.11 -5.95
C PRO A 118 -4.86 -13.83 -6.27
N VAL A 119 -4.55 -13.46 -7.52
CA VAL A 119 -3.17 -13.18 -7.95
C VAL A 119 -2.70 -11.85 -7.36
N GLY A 120 -3.49 -10.79 -7.47
CA GLY A 120 -3.22 -9.50 -6.84
C GLY A 120 -3.09 -9.60 -5.32
N GLN A 121 -3.91 -10.41 -4.66
CA GLN A 121 -3.82 -10.67 -3.22
C GLN A 121 -2.51 -11.39 -2.87
N ALA A 122 -2.14 -12.43 -3.64
CA ALA A 122 -0.89 -13.13 -3.44
C ALA A 122 0.32 -12.20 -3.62
N ALA A 123 0.32 -11.38 -4.67
CA ALA A 123 1.35 -10.37 -4.92
C ALA A 123 1.44 -9.35 -3.78
N TYR A 124 0.31 -8.84 -3.29
CA TYR A 124 0.27 -7.92 -2.15
C TYR A 124 0.88 -8.55 -0.90
N LEU A 125 0.47 -9.77 -0.52
CA LEU A 125 0.98 -10.44 0.68
C LEU A 125 2.48 -10.71 0.58
N VAL A 126 2.98 -11.08 -0.60
CA VAL A 126 4.42 -11.25 -0.86
C VAL A 126 5.17 -9.93 -0.74
N THR A 127 4.65 -8.84 -1.31
CA THR A 127 5.27 -7.52 -1.18
C THR A 127 5.31 -7.07 0.28
N GLU A 128 4.24 -7.28 1.05
CA GLU A 128 4.22 -6.92 2.47
C GLU A 128 5.16 -7.80 3.30
N ALA A 129 5.27 -9.10 2.99
CA ALA A 129 6.25 -9.97 3.63
C ALA A 129 7.69 -9.50 3.35
N MET A 130 8.00 -9.21 2.09
CA MET A 130 9.30 -8.65 1.69
C MET A 130 9.60 -7.34 2.44
N ARG A 131 8.61 -6.45 2.59
CA ARG A 131 8.77 -5.19 3.35
C ARG A 131 8.81 -5.38 4.86
N ALA A 132 8.21 -6.43 5.40
CA ALA A 132 8.25 -6.75 6.82
C ALA A 132 9.61 -7.33 7.22
N SER A 133 10.32 -7.96 6.29
CA SER A 133 11.66 -8.52 6.51
C SER A 133 12.72 -7.48 6.87
N THR A 134 12.46 -6.18 6.68
CA THR A 134 13.36 -5.11 7.16
C THR A 134 13.59 -5.16 8.67
N ALA A 135 12.64 -5.74 9.42
CA ALA A 135 12.76 -5.97 10.85
C ALA A 135 13.85 -7.00 11.23
N LEU A 136 14.38 -7.76 10.28
CA LEU A 136 15.47 -8.71 10.53
C LEU A 136 16.81 -8.00 10.72
N ALA A 137 17.00 -6.87 10.05
CA ALA A 137 18.27 -6.15 9.94
C ALA A 137 18.16 -4.74 10.51
N THR A 138 17.88 -4.65 11.82
CA THR A 138 17.52 -3.37 12.47
C THR A 138 18.68 -2.39 12.60
N ARG A 139 19.93 -2.83 12.49
CA ARG A 139 21.12 -1.96 12.61
C ARG A 139 21.21 -0.89 11.52
N LEU A 140 20.56 -1.10 10.38
CA LEU A 140 20.48 -0.11 9.28
C LEU A 140 19.36 0.91 9.49
N LEU A 141 18.49 0.68 10.47
CA LEU A 141 17.30 1.49 10.69
C LEU A 141 17.52 2.48 11.84
N SER A 142 16.97 3.67 11.69
CA SER A 142 16.83 4.58 12.84
C SER A 142 15.87 3.98 13.89
N PRO A 143 15.93 4.38 15.17
CA PRO A 143 15.08 3.80 16.22
C PRO A 143 13.58 3.82 15.90
N ARG A 144 13.10 4.92 15.30
CA ARG A 144 11.71 5.05 14.83
C ARG A 144 11.38 4.05 13.72
N LEU A 145 12.30 3.81 12.79
CA LEU A 145 12.11 2.84 11.70
C LEU A 145 12.18 1.39 12.21
N VAL A 146 12.96 1.11 13.25
CA VAL A 146 12.96 -0.21 13.92
C VAL A 146 11.59 -0.54 14.48
N GLU A 147 10.99 0.39 15.24
CA GLU A 147 9.66 0.21 15.81
C GLU A 147 8.60 -0.04 14.72
N GLN A 148 8.63 0.77 13.66
CA GLN A 148 7.72 0.60 12.52
C GLN A 148 7.91 -0.74 11.80
N ALA A 149 9.15 -1.20 11.63
CA ALA A 149 9.46 -2.48 10.99
C ALA A 149 8.95 -3.65 11.85
N HIS A 150 9.23 -3.64 13.16
CA HIS A 150 8.75 -4.65 14.09
C HIS A 150 7.21 -4.68 14.15
N HIS A 151 6.57 -3.51 14.22
CA HIS A 151 5.12 -3.40 14.19
C HIS A 151 4.52 -4.04 12.93
N ARG A 152 5.07 -3.72 11.75
CA ARG A 152 4.64 -4.30 10.48
C ARG A 152 4.78 -5.83 10.49
N LEU A 153 5.92 -6.34 10.97
CA LEU A 153 6.20 -7.76 11.06
C LEU A 153 5.19 -8.48 11.97
N HIS A 154 4.98 -7.98 13.19
CA HIS A 154 3.99 -8.54 14.13
C HIS A 154 2.57 -8.49 13.58
N ARG A 155 2.18 -7.37 12.94
CA ARG A 155 0.86 -7.22 12.34
C ARG A 155 0.63 -8.27 11.26
N LEU A 156 1.57 -8.42 10.33
CA LEU A 156 1.46 -9.39 9.24
C LEU A 156 1.46 -10.83 9.76
N ALA A 157 2.31 -11.14 10.75
CA ALA A 157 2.35 -12.47 11.36
C ALA A 157 1.01 -12.84 12.05
N ARG A 158 0.42 -11.92 12.82
CA ARG A 158 -0.90 -12.13 13.45
C ARG A 158 -2.01 -12.29 12.41
N GLN A 159 -1.99 -11.48 11.36
CA GLN A 159 -2.98 -11.54 10.27
C GLN A 159 -2.92 -12.89 9.52
N LEU A 160 -1.72 -13.38 9.19
CA LEU A 160 -1.55 -14.65 8.49
C LEU A 160 -1.78 -15.87 9.40
N ALA A 161 -1.46 -15.78 10.68
CA ALA A 161 -1.72 -16.84 11.65
C ALA A 161 -3.17 -16.85 12.17
N SER A 162 -3.90 -15.74 11.97
CA SER A 162 -5.27 -15.52 12.47
C SER A 162 -5.41 -15.74 13.99
N ARG A 163 -4.38 -15.39 14.75
CA ARG A 163 -4.34 -15.53 16.22
C ARG A 163 -3.36 -14.53 16.85
N PRO A 164 -3.53 -14.18 18.14
CA PRO A 164 -2.50 -13.48 18.91
C PRO A 164 -1.18 -14.27 18.91
N LEU A 165 -0.06 -13.55 18.95
CA LEU A 165 1.28 -14.13 18.99
C LEU A 165 2.03 -13.59 20.22
N PRO A 166 2.89 -14.39 20.88
CA PRO A 166 3.71 -13.90 21.98
C PRO A 166 4.65 -12.78 21.55
N ASP A 167 4.78 -11.74 22.38
CA ASP A 167 5.75 -10.65 22.18
C ASP A 167 7.21 -11.12 22.36
N THR A 168 7.43 -12.34 22.87
CA THR A 168 8.76 -12.95 23.05
C THR A 168 9.34 -13.56 21.77
N LEU A 169 8.58 -13.65 20.68
CA LEU A 169 9.08 -14.18 19.42
C LEU A 169 10.07 -13.20 18.78
N THR A 170 11.22 -13.72 18.34
CA THR A 170 12.21 -12.91 17.64
C THR A 170 11.72 -12.53 16.24
N ALA A 171 12.31 -11.49 15.64
CA ALA A 171 11.99 -11.07 14.27
C ALA A 171 12.17 -12.23 13.26
N ALA A 172 13.23 -13.03 13.41
CA ALA A 172 13.47 -14.20 12.56
C ALA A 172 12.40 -15.29 12.73
N GLN A 173 11.93 -15.54 13.96
CA GLN A 173 10.85 -16.49 14.22
C GLN A 173 9.51 -16.03 13.63
N LEU A 174 9.17 -14.75 13.80
CA LEU A 174 7.97 -14.16 13.22
C LEU A 174 8.01 -14.19 11.68
N PHE A 175 9.15 -13.85 11.09
CA PHE A 175 9.30 -13.89 9.64
C PHE A 175 9.26 -15.32 9.09
N ALA A 176 9.86 -16.28 9.77
CA ALA A 176 9.75 -17.69 9.41
C ALA A 176 8.29 -18.19 9.45
N LEU A 177 7.52 -17.78 10.46
CA LEU A 177 6.08 -18.06 10.53
C LEU A 177 5.31 -17.44 9.35
N ILE A 178 5.60 -16.18 9.01
CA ILE A 178 5.01 -15.50 7.84
C ILE A 178 5.29 -16.31 6.57
N GLN A 179 6.53 -16.75 6.36
CA GLN A 179 6.92 -17.46 5.15
C GLN A 179 6.30 -18.86 5.06
N ASP A 180 6.18 -19.60 6.17
CA ASP A 180 5.45 -20.87 6.21
C ASP A 180 3.97 -20.69 5.83
N GLN A 181 3.29 -19.70 6.42
CA GLN A 181 1.88 -19.41 6.12
C GLN A 181 1.69 -18.90 4.70
N LEU A 182 2.59 -18.05 4.22
CA LEU A 182 2.54 -17.47 2.89
C LEU A 182 2.75 -18.57 1.84
N ASN A 183 3.74 -19.45 1.99
CA ASN A 183 3.97 -20.56 1.07
C ASN A 183 2.76 -21.51 0.95
N LYS A 184 2.00 -21.71 2.04
CA LYS A 184 0.74 -22.47 2.02
C LYS A 184 -0.37 -21.77 1.23
N ARG A 185 -0.42 -20.44 1.28
CA ARG A 185 -1.49 -19.62 0.65
C ARG A 185 -1.20 -19.24 -0.79
N VAL A 186 0.05 -18.94 -1.12
CA VAL A 186 0.44 -18.40 -2.43
C VAL A 186 1.24 -19.37 -3.29
N GLY A 187 1.61 -20.54 -2.75
CA GLY A 187 2.47 -21.51 -3.44
C GLY A 187 1.97 -21.94 -4.82
N SER A 188 0.65 -21.89 -5.06
CA SER A 188 0.02 -22.17 -6.36
C SER A 188 0.16 -21.05 -7.39
N PHE A 189 0.40 -19.80 -6.97
CA PHE A 189 0.51 -18.62 -7.83
C PHE A 189 1.95 -18.25 -8.18
N ILE A 190 2.91 -18.90 -7.53
CA ILE A 190 4.34 -18.72 -7.77
C ILE A 190 4.73 -19.62 -8.95
N PRO A 191 4.94 -19.09 -10.17
CA PRO A 191 5.25 -19.92 -11.33
C PRO A 191 6.65 -20.52 -11.16
N GLY A 192 6.75 -21.84 -11.29
CA GLY A 192 8.03 -22.56 -11.36
C GLY A 192 8.78 -22.66 -10.04
N ARG A 193 8.60 -23.76 -9.31
CA ARG A 193 9.66 -24.36 -8.45
C ARG A 193 10.79 -24.96 -9.31
N GLY A 194 11.14 -24.29 -10.39
CA GLY A 194 12.01 -24.79 -11.43
C GLY A 194 13.11 -23.79 -11.70
N THR A 195 14.07 -23.71 -10.80
CA THR A 195 15.42 -23.28 -11.16
C THR A 195 16.32 -24.46 -10.89
N ALA A 196 16.96 -24.95 -11.95
CA ALA A 196 18.03 -25.91 -11.86
C ALA A 196 19.06 -25.42 -10.81
N PRO A 197 19.68 -26.33 -10.03
CA PRO A 197 20.70 -25.94 -9.05
C PRO A 197 21.85 -25.28 -9.81
N LEU A 198 22.01 -23.97 -9.63
CA LEU A 198 23.10 -23.23 -10.24
C LEU A 198 24.17 -22.94 -9.20
N THR A 199 25.38 -23.36 -9.53
CA THR A 199 26.63 -23.12 -8.83
C THR A 199 27.04 -21.66 -8.98
N LEU A 200 26.50 -20.78 -8.14
CA LEU A 200 27.12 -19.48 -7.87
C LEU A 200 28.34 -19.68 -6.95
N ARG A 201 29.40 -18.89 -7.16
CA ARG A 201 30.47 -18.77 -6.15
C ARG A 201 29.83 -18.20 -4.89
N ARG A 202 29.74 -19.04 -3.86
CA ARG A 202 29.18 -18.69 -2.56
C ARG A 202 29.86 -17.42 -2.06
N HIS A 203 29.09 -16.40 -1.72
CA HIS A 203 29.52 -15.51 -0.65
C HIS A 203 29.40 -16.31 0.64
N ASP A 204 30.52 -16.51 1.32
CA ASP A 204 30.69 -17.55 2.36
C ASP A 204 29.76 -17.43 3.59
N THR A 205 28.90 -16.41 3.66
CA THR A 205 28.05 -16.12 4.81
C THR A 205 26.54 -16.09 4.52
N PHE A 206 26.10 -16.00 3.26
CA PHE A 206 24.69 -15.85 2.94
C PHE A 206 24.47 -16.39 1.52
N ASN A 207 23.77 -17.52 1.36
CA ASN A 207 23.52 -18.16 0.06
C ASN A 207 22.62 -17.25 -0.82
N LEU A 208 23.17 -16.15 -1.33
CA LEU A 208 22.49 -15.20 -2.20
C LEU A 208 22.42 -15.75 -3.62
N GLU A 209 21.25 -15.61 -4.22
CA GLU A 209 21.06 -15.80 -5.66
C GLU A 209 21.18 -14.48 -6.41
N GLY A 210 20.76 -13.36 -5.81
CA GLY A 210 20.84 -12.04 -6.44
C GLY A 210 20.58 -10.87 -5.50
N ILE A 211 20.89 -9.67 -5.99
CA ILE A 211 20.76 -8.40 -5.28
C ILE A 211 20.11 -7.37 -6.20
N TYR A 212 19.09 -6.69 -5.70
CA TYR A 212 18.50 -5.51 -6.33
C TYR A 212 18.59 -4.30 -5.41
N ARG A 213 18.58 -3.13 -6.01
CA ARG A 213 18.41 -1.84 -5.33
C ARG A 213 17.04 -1.27 -5.65
N ASP A 214 16.34 -0.82 -4.61
CA ASP A 214 15.10 -0.04 -4.68
C ASP A 214 15.30 1.25 -3.87
N SER A 215 15.67 2.34 -4.55
CA SER A 215 15.92 3.63 -3.92
C SER A 215 17.00 3.53 -2.80
N ALA A 216 16.59 3.65 -1.52
CA ALA A 216 17.46 3.51 -0.34
C ALA A 216 17.43 2.12 0.29
N ARG A 217 16.86 1.11 -0.39
CA ARG A 217 16.73 -0.26 0.08
C ARG A 217 17.53 -1.20 -0.79
N ILE A 218 18.06 -2.24 -0.18
CA ILE A 218 18.63 -3.39 -0.88
C ILE A 218 17.69 -4.59 -0.73
N ILE A 219 17.45 -5.32 -1.81
CA ILE A 219 16.61 -6.51 -1.84
C ILE A 219 17.52 -7.70 -2.09
N PHE A 220 17.60 -8.59 -1.11
CA PHE A 220 18.30 -9.86 -1.18
C PHE A 220 17.38 -10.95 -1.69
N VAL A 221 17.80 -11.58 -2.79
CA VAL A 221 17.15 -12.75 -3.36
C VAL A 221 17.91 -13.99 -2.88
N ILE A 222 17.22 -14.85 -2.14
CA ILE A 222 17.77 -16.10 -1.60
C ILE A 222 17.00 -17.31 -2.14
N PRO A 223 17.60 -18.51 -2.17
CA PRO A 223 17.00 -19.68 -2.81
C PRO A 223 15.71 -20.15 -2.13
N ALA A 224 15.65 -20.05 -0.79
CA ALA A 224 14.50 -20.50 -0.03
C ALA A 224 14.35 -19.72 1.28
N LEU A 225 13.13 -19.26 1.56
CA LEU A 225 12.78 -18.63 2.84
C LEU A 225 12.26 -19.67 3.85
N ALA A 226 13.07 -20.72 4.09
CA ALA A 226 12.72 -21.80 5.01
C ALA A 226 13.11 -21.45 6.46
N PRO A 227 12.33 -21.85 7.48
CA PRO A 227 12.61 -21.51 8.88
C PRO A 227 14.03 -21.84 9.35
N PRO A 228 14.62 -23.03 9.07
CA PRO A 228 15.98 -23.34 9.53
C PRO A 228 17.03 -22.40 8.94
N LEU A 229 16.85 -21.97 7.69
CA LEU A 229 17.77 -21.02 7.05
C LEU A 229 17.65 -19.65 7.70
N LEU A 230 16.42 -19.12 7.81
CA LEU A 230 16.14 -17.80 8.37
C LEU A 230 16.64 -17.63 9.81
N LEU A 231 16.54 -18.68 10.62
CA LEU A 231 16.98 -18.69 12.02
C LEU A 231 18.49 -18.87 12.17
N GLY A 232 19.16 -19.47 11.18
CA GLY A 232 20.61 -19.68 11.19
C GLY A 232 21.43 -18.49 10.68
N ILE A 233 20.78 -17.44 10.19
CA ILE A 233 21.43 -16.23 9.68
C ILE A 233 21.72 -15.27 10.82
N ASP A 234 22.97 -14.78 10.86
CA ASP A 234 23.37 -13.64 11.68
C ASP A 234 23.02 -12.32 10.95
N TRP A 235 21.79 -11.85 11.15
CA TRP A 235 21.27 -10.65 10.48
C TRP A 235 21.98 -9.36 10.91
N ASP A 236 22.52 -9.34 12.12
CA ASP A 236 23.27 -8.21 12.65
C ASP A 236 24.60 -8.06 11.91
N ARG A 237 25.36 -9.17 11.80
CA ARG A 237 26.61 -9.19 11.05
C ARG A 237 26.40 -8.91 9.56
N LEU A 238 25.30 -9.42 8.99
CA LEU A 238 24.96 -9.13 7.60
C LEU A 238 24.74 -7.62 7.39
N SER A 239 24.06 -6.96 8.33
CA SER A 239 23.80 -5.52 8.27
C SER A 239 25.09 -4.69 8.30
N GLU A 240 26.09 -5.10 9.09
CA GLU A 240 27.41 -4.45 9.17
C GLU A 240 28.20 -4.51 7.86
N SER A 241 27.94 -5.53 7.03
CA SER A 241 28.65 -5.74 5.77
C SER A 241 28.11 -4.91 4.59
N ILE A 242 27.00 -4.19 4.80
CA ILE A 242 26.31 -3.43 3.75
C ILE A 242 26.71 -1.97 3.82
N ASP A 243 26.83 -1.34 2.65
CA ASP A 243 27.14 0.08 2.52
C ASP A 243 26.18 0.95 3.35
N THR A 244 26.75 1.87 4.13
CA THR A 244 26.05 2.86 4.96
C THR A 244 25.03 3.72 4.23
N HIS A 245 25.07 3.78 2.90
CA HIS A 245 24.06 4.49 2.09
C HIS A 245 22.69 3.77 2.04
N PHE A 246 22.62 2.48 2.38
CA PHE A 246 21.35 1.76 2.43
C PHE A 246 20.70 1.86 3.81
N GLN A 247 19.38 2.09 3.81
CA GLN A 247 18.60 2.28 5.02
C GLN A 247 17.79 1.04 5.41
N ALA A 248 17.75 -0.01 4.57
CA ALA A 248 17.06 -1.26 4.91
C ALA A 248 17.47 -2.42 3.99
N ILE A 249 17.43 -3.63 4.54
CA ILE A 249 17.46 -4.90 3.78
C ILE A 249 16.04 -5.44 3.68
N CYS A 250 15.62 -5.80 2.48
CA CYS A 250 14.46 -6.66 2.26
C CYS A 250 14.94 -8.03 1.77
N VAL A 251 14.23 -9.10 2.11
CA VAL A 251 14.59 -10.46 1.73
C VAL A 251 13.40 -11.12 1.05
N THR A 252 13.68 -11.79 -0.07
CA THR A 252 12.67 -12.46 -0.90
C THR A 252 13.28 -13.68 -1.60
N THR A 253 12.46 -14.44 -2.31
CA THR A 253 12.92 -15.42 -3.31
C THR A 253 12.71 -14.87 -4.71
N ALA A 254 13.38 -15.44 -5.71
CA ALA A 254 13.20 -15.06 -7.12
C ALA A 254 11.72 -15.08 -7.54
N ALA A 255 11.01 -16.13 -7.13
CA ALA A 255 9.65 -16.38 -7.53
C ALA A 255 8.65 -15.44 -6.81
N GLN A 256 8.92 -15.12 -5.53
CA GLN A 256 8.19 -14.08 -4.80
C GLN A 256 8.43 -12.67 -5.39
N LEU A 257 9.68 -12.35 -5.75
CA LEU A 257 10.02 -11.06 -6.38
C LEU A 257 9.26 -10.87 -7.71
N ARG A 258 9.26 -11.89 -8.58
CA ARG A 258 8.51 -11.87 -9.84
C ARG A 258 7.01 -11.66 -9.62
N LEU A 259 6.42 -12.36 -8.64
CA LEU A 259 5.00 -12.21 -8.31
C LEU A 259 4.69 -10.80 -7.79
N SER A 260 5.53 -10.25 -6.90
CA SER A 260 5.42 -8.88 -6.39
C SER A 260 5.48 -7.84 -7.52
N VAL A 261 6.44 -7.98 -8.44
CA VAL A 261 6.59 -7.04 -9.57
C VAL A 261 5.40 -7.12 -10.52
N ARG A 262 4.96 -8.32 -10.92
CA ARG A 262 3.83 -8.46 -11.86
C ARG A 262 2.51 -7.94 -11.27
N GLY A 263 2.22 -8.29 -10.02
CA GLY A 263 0.88 -8.07 -9.44
C GLY A 263 0.75 -6.79 -8.61
N TYR A 264 1.85 -6.22 -8.10
CA TYR A 264 1.77 -5.13 -7.13
C TYR A 264 2.68 -3.93 -7.43
N ALA A 265 3.88 -4.14 -7.96
CA ALA A 265 4.85 -3.09 -8.28
C ALA A 265 5.25 -3.00 -9.77
N PRO A 266 4.32 -3.16 -10.74
CA PRO A 266 4.68 -3.17 -12.16
C PRO A 266 5.24 -1.83 -12.63
N LEU A 267 4.70 -0.73 -12.11
CA LEU A 267 5.14 0.62 -12.43
C LEU A 267 6.58 0.90 -11.99
N ASP A 268 6.97 0.46 -10.79
CA ASP A 268 8.33 0.71 -10.30
C ASP A 268 9.37 -0.07 -11.12
N PHE A 269 8.99 -1.24 -11.66
CA PHE A 269 9.82 -2.00 -12.60
C PHE A 269 9.94 -1.31 -13.97
N LEU A 270 8.82 -0.91 -14.60
CA LEU A 270 8.84 -0.25 -15.91
C LEU A 270 9.53 1.12 -15.90
N LEU A 271 9.59 1.77 -14.76
CA LEU A 271 10.31 3.03 -14.56
C LEU A 271 11.76 2.83 -14.11
N SER A 272 12.29 1.60 -14.21
CA SER A 272 13.67 1.23 -13.86
C SER A 272 14.08 1.64 -12.43
N ARG A 273 13.13 1.61 -11.48
CA ARG A 273 13.41 1.91 -10.06
C ARG A 273 13.99 0.71 -9.31
N LEU A 274 13.83 -0.49 -9.87
CA LEU A 274 14.43 -1.72 -9.41
C LEU A 274 15.68 -2.00 -10.25
N GLU A 275 16.85 -1.71 -9.69
CA GLU A 275 18.13 -1.89 -10.36
C GLU A 275 18.75 -3.23 -9.95
N HIS A 276 19.08 -4.10 -10.91
CA HIS A 276 19.83 -5.32 -10.63
C HIS A 276 21.31 -4.97 -10.38
N VAL A 277 21.83 -5.42 -9.24
CA VAL A 277 23.20 -5.09 -8.80
C VAL A 277 24.14 -6.28 -8.99
N TRP A 278 23.69 -7.49 -8.64
CA TRP A 278 24.54 -8.68 -8.65
C TRP A 278 23.75 -9.98 -8.68
N GLY A 279 24.35 -11.03 -9.27
CA GLY A 279 23.86 -12.41 -9.22
C GLY A 279 22.94 -12.77 -10.38
N GLN A 280 22.02 -13.68 -10.14
CA GLN A 280 20.93 -14.01 -11.05
C GLN A 280 19.94 -12.84 -11.10
N ASP A 281 19.52 -12.51 -12.32
CA ASP A 281 18.47 -11.53 -12.56
C ASP A 281 17.14 -12.26 -12.85
N PRO A 282 16.34 -12.62 -11.82
CA PRO A 282 15.01 -13.19 -12.04
C PRO A 282 14.01 -12.23 -12.70
N LEU A 283 14.35 -10.96 -12.92
CA LEU A 283 13.50 -9.97 -13.56
C LEU A 283 13.86 -9.70 -15.04
N ALA A 284 15.05 -10.10 -15.51
CA ALA A 284 15.53 -9.84 -16.88
C ALA A 284 14.52 -10.19 -17.99
N ASN A 285 13.82 -11.32 -17.84
CA ASN A 285 12.82 -11.81 -18.81
C ASN A 285 11.38 -11.68 -18.27
N LEU A 286 11.14 -10.78 -17.33
CA LEU A 286 9.81 -10.56 -16.78
C LEU A 286 9.01 -9.64 -17.69
N SER A 287 8.07 -10.20 -18.45
CA SER A 287 7.04 -9.40 -19.12
C SER A 287 6.00 -8.93 -18.10
N VAL A 288 5.81 -7.61 -18.04
CA VAL A 288 4.79 -6.94 -17.24
C VAL A 288 3.79 -6.31 -18.19
N PRO A 289 2.50 -6.72 -18.15
CA PRO A 289 1.50 -6.13 -19.02
C PRO A 289 1.36 -4.62 -18.76
N PRO A 290 1.35 -3.76 -19.80
CA PRO A 290 1.11 -2.33 -19.66
C PRO A 290 -0.15 -2.00 -18.86
N SER A 291 -1.21 -2.80 -19.01
CA SER A 291 -2.46 -2.64 -18.25
C SER A 291 -2.26 -2.67 -16.73
N MET A 292 -1.28 -3.44 -16.24
CA MET A 292 -0.95 -3.51 -14.81
C MET A 292 -0.28 -2.24 -14.29
N ALA A 293 0.52 -1.57 -15.12
CA ALA A 293 1.10 -0.28 -14.79
C ALA A 293 0.04 0.82 -14.76
N CYS A 294 -0.88 0.82 -15.73
CA CYS A 294 -2.06 1.69 -15.73
C CYS A 294 -2.91 1.48 -14.46
N ARG A 295 -3.23 0.24 -14.10
CA ARG A 295 -3.94 -0.09 -12.85
C ARG A 295 -3.20 0.44 -11.62
N THR A 296 -1.87 0.38 -11.62
CA THR A 296 -1.05 0.91 -10.51
C THR A 296 -1.11 2.44 -10.43
N MET A 297 -1.08 3.15 -11.56
CA MET A 297 -1.26 4.60 -11.62
C MET A 297 -2.67 5.00 -11.15
N ALA A 298 -3.70 4.35 -11.67
CA ALA A 298 -5.09 4.56 -11.26
C ALA A 298 -5.28 4.32 -9.75
N ARG A 299 -4.71 3.22 -9.22
CA ARG A 299 -4.73 2.92 -7.78
C ARG A 299 -4.08 4.03 -6.96
N ARG A 300 -2.90 4.55 -7.36
CA ARG A 300 -2.21 5.63 -6.63
C ARG A 300 -3.08 6.88 -6.59
N ALA A 301 -3.63 7.29 -7.74
CA ALA A 301 -4.52 8.43 -7.84
C ALA A 301 -5.78 8.26 -6.95
N ALA A 302 -6.42 7.09 -7.02
CA ALA A 302 -7.62 6.77 -6.23
C ALA A 302 -7.37 6.81 -4.72
N ILE A 303 -6.24 6.24 -4.26
CA ILE A 303 -5.84 6.28 -2.84
C ILE A 303 -5.60 7.73 -2.40
N TRP A 304 -4.90 8.53 -3.22
CA TRP A 304 -4.63 9.92 -2.87
C TRP A 304 -5.88 10.78 -2.85
N ALA A 305 -6.81 10.60 -3.79
CA ALA A 305 -8.08 11.33 -3.83
C ALA A 305 -8.98 11.01 -2.63
N ASN A 306 -9.18 9.72 -2.36
CA ASN A 306 -10.29 9.29 -1.51
C ASN A 306 -9.87 8.87 -0.10
N VAL A 307 -8.59 8.55 0.10
CA VAL A 307 -8.06 8.19 1.42
C VAL A 307 -7.13 9.28 1.92
N THR A 308 -6.11 9.63 1.15
CA THR A 308 -5.05 10.49 1.70
C THR A 308 -5.47 11.95 1.81
N LEU A 309 -6.07 12.52 0.76
CA LEU A 309 -6.60 13.88 0.78
C LEU A 309 -7.68 14.02 1.84
N THR A 310 -8.67 13.12 1.88
CA THR A 310 -9.77 13.18 2.85
C THR A 310 -9.25 13.12 4.28
N GLN A 311 -8.38 12.16 4.61
CA GLN A 311 -7.82 12.04 5.95
C GLN A 311 -6.94 13.23 6.34
N GLN A 312 -6.02 13.65 5.47
CA GLN A 312 -5.12 14.77 5.76
C GLN A 312 -5.89 16.07 5.90
N TYR A 313 -6.87 16.30 5.03
CA TYR A 313 -7.73 17.46 5.10
C TYR A 313 -8.51 17.43 6.42
N LEU A 314 -9.31 16.39 6.69
CA LEU A 314 -10.09 16.29 7.93
C LEU A 314 -9.26 16.45 9.22
N ALA A 315 -8.01 16.01 9.23
CA ALA A 315 -7.11 16.13 10.39
C ALA A 315 -6.57 17.54 10.63
N ALA A 316 -6.43 18.37 9.59
CA ALA A 316 -5.78 19.68 9.70
C ALA A 316 -6.57 20.61 10.63
N ALA A 317 -5.94 21.17 11.66
CA ALA A 317 -6.61 21.94 12.70
C ALA A 317 -6.84 23.42 12.31
N ASN A 318 -6.03 23.95 11.40
CA ASN A 318 -5.99 25.38 11.06
C ASN A 318 -5.60 25.62 9.58
N PRO A 319 -5.74 26.85 9.06
CA PRO A 319 -5.40 27.17 7.67
C PRO A 319 -3.95 26.88 7.28
N ASP A 320 -2.98 26.99 8.19
CA ASP A 320 -1.57 26.72 7.88
C ASP A 320 -1.32 25.22 7.67
N GLU A 321 -1.98 24.36 8.45
CA GLU A 321 -1.96 22.93 8.23
C GLU A 321 -2.66 22.53 6.93
N VAL A 322 -3.80 23.16 6.60
CA VAL A 322 -4.44 22.96 5.30
C VAL A 322 -3.51 23.37 4.16
N HIS A 323 -2.74 24.45 4.31
CA HIS A 323 -1.73 24.84 3.33
C HIS A 323 -0.66 23.75 3.13
N LYS A 324 -0.17 23.13 4.22
CA LYS A 324 0.78 22.00 4.14
C LYS A 324 0.16 20.80 3.43
N VAL A 325 -1.10 20.48 3.72
CA VAL A 325 -1.84 19.40 3.04
C VAL A 325 -1.92 19.66 1.54
N ILE A 326 -2.30 20.88 1.15
CA ILE A 326 -2.34 21.29 -0.25
C ILE A 326 -0.97 21.13 -0.92
N HIS A 327 0.09 21.63 -0.27
CA HIS A 327 1.46 21.51 -0.78
C HIS A 327 1.89 20.06 -0.99
N ASP A 328 1.63 19.18 -0.02
CA ASP A 328 1.97 17.76 -0.11
C ASP A 328 1.21 17.05 -1.23
N LEU A 329 -0.07 17.37 -1.41
CA LEU A 329 -0.90 16.81 -2.48
C LEU A 329 -0.47 17.32 -3.85
N GLN A 330 -0.09 18.60 -3.97
CA GLN A 330 0.48 19.15 -5.21
C GLN A 330 1.79 18.45 -5.59
N ASN A 331 2.67 18.16 -4.63
CA ASN A 331 3.88 17.37 -4.87
C ASN A 331 3.58 15.94 -5.33
N ARG A 332 2.53 15.31 -4.79
CA ARG A 332 2.09 13.99 -5.26
C ARG A 332 1.55 14.03 -6.68
N LEU A 333 0.74 15.04 -7.03
CA LEU A 333 0.26 15.26 -8.39
C LEU A 333 1.41 15.48 -9.37
N LEU A 334 2.40 16.28 -9.01
CA LEU A 334 3.61 16.46 -9.82
C LEU A 334 4.35 15.13 -10.04
N ASN A 335 4.52 14.32 -8.99
CA ASN A 335 5.13 13.00 -9.12
C ASN A 335 4.33 12.07 -10.05
N LEU A 336 3.00 12.16 -10.04
CA LEU A 336 2.14 11.40 -10.94
C LEU A 336 2.31 11.86 -12.39
N GLN A 337 2.33 13.18 -12.62
CA GLN A 337 2.61 13.77 -13.93
C GLN A 337 3.98 13.33 -14.46
N LEU A 338 5.02 13.38 -13.63
CA LEU A 338 6.37 12.94 -14.01
C LEU A 338 6.42 11.45 -14.33
N GLN A 339 5.77 10.60 -13.52
CA GLN A 339 5.66 9.16 -13.81
C GLN A 339 4.92 8.90 -15.12
N SER A 340 3.85 9.65 -15.39
CA SER A 340 3.11 9.58 -16.65
C SER A 340 3.97 9.95 -17.86
N GLU A 341 4.75 11.03 -17.74
CA GLU A 341 5.67 11.45 -18.80
C GLU A 341 6.76 10.40 -19.03
N LEU A 342 7.28 9.77 -17.98
CA LEU A 342 8.23 8.68 -18.10
C LEU A 342 7.62 7.43 -18.75
N LEU A 343 6.37 7.08 -18.44
CA LEU A 343 5.66 6.00 -19.13
C LEU A 343 5.48 6.30 -20.62
N TYR A 344 5.13 7.55 -20.97
CA TYR A 344 5.05 7.98 -22.37
C TYR A 344 6.42 7.83 -23.06
N ARG A 345 7.49 8.38 -22.47
CA ARG A 345 8.81 8.43 -23.10
C ARG A 345 9.54 7.09 -23.15
N LEU A 346 9.49 6.32 -22.06
CA LEU A 346 10.25 5.08 -21.90
C LEU A 346 9.47 3.85 -22.37
N GLN A 347 8.15 3.88 -22.25
CA GLN A 347 7.30 2.72 -22.49
C GLN A 347 6.29 2.92 -23.63
N GLY A 348 6.26 4.09 -24.26
CA GLY A 348 5.39 4.38 -25.39
C GLY A 348 3.90 4.46 -25.03
N PHE A 349 3.57 4.67 -23.75
CA PHE A 349 2.17 4.85 -23.35
C PHE A 349 1.59 6.10 -24.01
N PRO A 350 0.28 6.19 -24.28
CA PRO A 350 -0.32 7.42 -24.80
C PRO A 350 -0.01 8.61 -23.90
N ARG A 351 0.29 9.77 -24.52
CA ARG A 351 0.47 11.00 -23.77
C ARG A 351 -0.89 11.39 -23.17
N PRO A 352 -0.98 11.65 -21.85
CA PRO A 352 -2.20 12.14 -21.24
C PRO A 352 -2.58 13.50 -21.82
N ASP A 353 -3.87 13.73 -22.06
CA ASP A 353 -4.36 15.08 -22.30
C ASP A 353 -4.05 15.95 -21.08
N SER A 354 -3.77 17.24 -21.31
CA SER A 354 -3.46 18.13 -20.19
C SER A 354 -4.67 18.21 -19.26
N SER A 355 -4.51 17.78 -18.01
CA SER A 355 -5.45 18.15 -16.95
C SER A 355 -5.54 19.67 -16.83
N GLU A 356 -6.68 20.20 -16.39
CA GLU A 356 -6.82 21.63 -16.09
C GLU A 356 -5.75 22.09 -15.08
N PRO A 357 -5.21 23.31 -15.24
CA PRO A 357 -4.23 23.84 -14.31
C PRO A 357 -4.85 24.04 -12.93
N LEU A 358 -4.12 23.67 -11.87
CA LEU A 358 -4.55 23.94 -10.51
C LEU A 358 -4.66 25.45 -10.25
N PRO A 359 -5.63 25.89 -9.42
CA PRO A 359 -5.71 27.28 -9.00
C PRO A 359 -4.42 27.75 -8.33
N GLY A 360 -4.08 29.02 -8.57
CA GLY A 360 -2.90 29.67 -7.99
C GLY A 360 -2.99 29.81 -6.46
N ARG A 361 -1.90 30.30 -5.85
CA ARG A 361 -1.82 30.49 -4.39
C ARG A 361 -2.85 31.47 -3.84
N GLU A 362 -3.29 32.43 -4.66
CA GLU A 362 -4.30 33.44 -4.33
C GLU A 362 -5.73 32.87 -4.22
N ALA A 363 -5.97 31.68 -4.78
CA ALA A 363 -7.28 31.04 -4.70
C ALA A 363 -7.56 30.55 -3.27
N PRO A 364 -8.82 30.64 -2.79
CA PRO A 364 -9.24 30.06 -1.51
C PRO A 364 -8.82 28.60 -1.36
N GLN A 365 -8.38 28.23 -0.16
CA GLN A 365 -7.89 26.86 0.13
C GLN A 365 -8.93 25.78 -0.18
N ILE A 366 -10.21 26.06 0.06
CA ILE A 366 -11.35 25.19 -0.26
C ILE A 366 -11.36 24.87 -1.76
N GLN A 367 -11.34 25.90 -2.62
CA GLN A 367 -11.30 25.72 -4.08
C GLN A 367 -10.05 24.95 -4.53
N ARG A 368 -8.92 25.13 -3.85
CA ARG A 368 -7.69 24.38 -4.16
C ARG A 368 -7.79 22.91 -3.80
N ILE A 369 -8.45 22.57 -2.68
CA ILE A 369 -8.72 21.18 -2.28
C ILE A 369 -9.64 20.50 -3.30
N ASP A 370 -10.74 21.17 -3.68
CA ASP A 370 -11.67 20.65 -4.70
C ASP A 370 -10.97 20.40 -6.03
N ALA A 371 -10.16 21.35 -6.51
CA ALA A 371 -9.42 21.21 -7.75
C ALA A 371 -8.40 20.06 -7.70
N ILE A 372 -7.71 19.87 -6.58
CA ILE A 372 -6.78 18.74 -6.38
C ILE A 372 -7.54 17.41 -6.38
N GLN A 373 -8.67 17.33 -5.68
CA GLN A 373 -9.50 16.13 -5.66
C GLN A 373 -10.00 15.79 -7.07
N HIS A 374 -10.49 16.79 -7.80
CA HIS A 374 -10.93 16.64 -9.19
C HIS A 374 -9.80 16.14 -10.09
N GLN A 375 -8.61 16.72 -9.99
CA GLN A 375 -7.47 16.31 -10.80
C GLN A 375 -6.99 14.88 -10.49
N LEU A 376 -7.00 14.47 -9.21
CA LEU A 376 -6.68 13.09 -8.83
C LEU A 376 -7.75 12.10 -9.35
N SER A 377 -9.03 12.46 -9.30
CA SER A 377 -10.10 11.65 -9.89
C SER A 377 -9.94 11.53 -11.41
N TRP A 378 -9.61 12.62 -12.10
CA TRP A 378 -9.31 12.59 -13.53
C TRP A 378 -8.17 11.63 -13.86
N TRP A 379 -7.07 11.65 -13.10
CA TRP A 379 -5.96 10.71 -13.29
C TRP A 379 -6.35 9.25 -13.06
N MET A 380 -7.18 9.01 -12.05
CA MET A 380 -7.72 7.67 -11.78
C MET A 380 -8.54 7.17 -12.98
N ASP A 381 -9.47 7.99 -13.48
CA ASP A 381 -10.34 7.62 -14.60
C ASP A 381 -9.56 7.46 -15.91
N HIS A 382 -8.63 8.37 -16.21
CA HIS A 382 -7.75 8.29 -17.37
C HIS A 382 -6.99 6.95 -17.42
N TYR A 383 -6.30 6.60 -16.33
CA TYR A 383 -5.51 5.37 -16.28
C TYR A 383 -6.37 4.11 -16.18
N ARG A 384 -7.57 4.18 -15.62
CA ARG A 384 -8.51 3.05 -15.64
C ARG A 384 -8.95 2.77 -17.08
N ALA A 385 -9.39 3.79 -17.81
CA ALA A 385 -9.78 3.65 -19.22
C ALA A 385 -8.61 3.19 -20.10
N LEU A 386 -7.40 3.70 -19.84
CA LEU A 386 -6.21 3.24 -20.55
C LEU A 386 -5.87 1.78 -20.25
N ALA A 387 -6.07 1.30 -19.01
CA ALA A 387 -5.84 -0.10 -18.66
C ALA A 387 -6.76 -1.10 -19.41
N GLU A 388 -7.90 -0.64 -19.91
CA GLU A 388 -8.87 -1.45 -20.67
C GLU A 388 -8.57 -1.48 -22.17
N THR A 389 -7.82 -0.50 -22.67
CA THR A 389 -7.58 -0.28 -24.11
C THR A 389 -6.14 -0.52 -24.53
N VAL A 390 -5.18 -0.47 -23.60
CA VAL A 390 -3.78 -0.77 -23.89
C VAL A 390 -3.61 -2.25 -24.21
N ASP A 391 -3.00 -2.55 -25.35
CA ASP A 391 -2.75 -3.93 -25.77
C ASP A 391 -1.68 -4.56 -24.86
N ASP A 392 -2.04 -5.64 -24.18
CA ASP A 392 -1.09 -6.38 -23.33
C ASP A 392 -0.06 -7.18 -24.15
N ASN A 393 -0.24 -7.28 -25.48
CA ASN A 393 0.72 -7.83 -26.42
C ASN A 393 1.71 -6.78 -26.96
N TYR A 394 1.73 -5.56 -26.41
CA TYR A 394 2.75 -4.56 -26.73
C TYR A 394 4.13 -5.10 -26.34
N ALA A 395 4.75 -5.86 -27.25
CA ALA A 395 6.15 -6.21 -27.18
C ALA A 395 6.93 -4.90 -27.30
N HIS A 396 7.75 -4.60 -26.29
CA HIS A 396 8.64 -3.45 -26.31
C HIS A 396 9.30 -3.34 -27.69
N PRO A 397 9.28 -2.17 -28.37
CA PRO A 397 10.24 -1.94 -29.42
C PRO A 397 11.62 -2.07 -28.76
N ALA A 398 12.43 -3.02 -29.22
CA ALA A 398 13.77 -3.24 -28.74
C ALA A 398 14.54 -1.92 -28.80
N GLY A 399 14.86 -1.38 -27.62
CA GLY A 399 15.75 -0.22 -27.44
C GLY A 399 17.18 -0.67 -27.23
#